data_AF-A0A1B0D7M4-F1
#
_entry.id   AF-A0A1B0D7M4-F1
#
_cell.length_a   1.000
_cell.length_b   1.000
_cell.length_c   1.000
_cell.angle_alpha   90.00
_cell.angle_beta   90.00
_cell.angle_gamma   90.00
#
_symmetry.space_group_name_H-M   'P 1'
#
loop_
_entity.id
_entity.type
_entity.pdbx_description
1 polymer ?
#
loop_
_entity_poly.entity_id
_entity_poly.type
_entity_poly.pdbx_seq_one_letter_code
_entity_poly.pdbx_strand_id
1 'polypeptide(L)'
;MLLLPQEGTLAAFFLDRHIFKYAVKQLFNESIEKLEFKSLRNPDFREISFERGGETIRFAIANGFRNIQNLVQKLKRGKSIYHFVEIMACPSGCLNGGAQVRPEQGVSTRELCGSLEKLYSDLPQSNPDDFEGQKRIYNVFFRRVSKR
;
A
#
# COMPACT_ATOMS: atom_id res chain seq x y z
N MET A 1 -19.87 -9.21 -2.65
CA MET A 1 -18.91 -8.26 -3.29
C MET A 1 -17.54 -8.56 -2.71
N LEU A 2 -16.86 -9.57 -3.26
CA LEU A 2 -15.51 -9.92 -2.85
C LEU A 2 -14.58 -8.87 -3.47
N LEU A 3 -13.76 -8.20 -2.64
CA LEU A 3 -12.72 -7.31 -3.12
C LEU A 3 -11.70 -8.16 -3.86
N LEU A 4 -11.81 -8.21 -5.19
CA LEU A 4 -10.77 -8.79 -6.03
C LEU A 4 -9.48 -7.98 -5.79
N PRO A 5 -8.34 -8.64 -5.57
CA PRO A 5 -7.08 -7.95 -5.45
C PRO A 5 -6.79 -7.20 -6.74
N GLN A 6 -6.41 -5.95 -6.59
CA GLN A 6 -6.06 -5.07 -7.67
C GLN A 6 -4.53 -5.11 -7.76
N GLU A 7 -3.97 -5.30 -8.96
CA GLU A 7 -2.51 -5.41 -9.17
C GLU A 7 -1.74 -6.37 -8.24
N GLY A 8 -2.23 -7.60 -8.06
CA GLY A 8 -1.40 -8.74 -7.61
C GLY A 8 -0.88 -8.67 -6.19
N THR A 9 -1.50 -7.85 -5.34
CA THR A 9 -1.08 -7.72 -3.95
C THR A 9 -2.30 -7.61 -3.06
N LEU A 10 -2.19 -8.18 -1.87
CA LEU A 10 -3.16 -8.08 -0.76
C LEU A 10 -3.72 -6.67 -0.63
N ALA A 11 -4.98 -6.54 -0.18
CA ALA A 11 -5.68 -5.27 0.03
C ALA A 11 -4.93 -4.21 0.88
N ALA A 12 -3.88 -4.61 1.61
CA ALA A 12 -3.00 -3.77 2.41
C ALA A 12 -1.77 -3.20 1.67
N PHE A 13 -1.51 -3.61 0.43
CA PHE A 13 -0.31 -3.23 -0.34
C PHE A 13 -0.67 -2.54 -1.66
N PHE A 14 -1.97 -2.36 -1.88
CA PHE A 14 -2.50 -1.87 -3.13
C PHE A 14 -2.39 -0.34 -3.22
N LEU A 15 -2.66 0.34 -2.11
CA LEU A 15 -2.66 1.80 -2.06
C LEU A 15 -1.26 2.35 -2.29
N ASP A 16 -0.24 1.87 -1.58
CA ASP A 16 1.14 2.34 -1.79
C ASP A 16 1.65 2.14 -3.22
N ARG A 17 1.38 0.98 -3.85
CA ARG A 17 1.89 0.68 -5.21
C ARG A 17 1.24 1.55 -6.27
N HIS A 18 -0.10 1.61 -6.28
CA HIS A 18 -0.84 2.40 -7.25
C HIS A 18 -0.59 3.89 -7.05
N ILE A 19 -0.63 4.38 -5.80
CA ILE A 19 -0.38 5.79 -5.50
C ILE A 19 1.07 6.15 -5.87
N PHE A 20 2.05 5.28 -5.62
CA PHE A 20 3.44 5.56 -5.99
C PHE A 20 3.62 5.61 -7.52
N LYS A 21 3.10 4.63 -8.27
CA LYS A 21 3.13 4.66 -9.75
C LYS A 21 2.45 5.91 -10.29
N TYR A 22 1.27 6.24 -9.77
CA TYR A 22 0.52 7.41 -10.16
C TYR A 22 1.30 8.70 -9.85
N ALA A 23 1.88 8.81 -8.65
CA ALA A 23 2.70 9.97 -8.27
C ALA A 23 3.92 10.13 -9.18
N VAL A 24 4.60 9.02 -9.52
CA VAL A 24 5.74 9.08 -10.44
C VAL A 24 5.31 9.53 -11.83
N LYS A 25 4.19 9.01 -12.34
CA LYS A 25 3.61 9.42 -13.62
C LYS A 25 3.24 10.90 -13.64
N GLN A 26 2.61 11.42 -12.58
CA GLN A 26 2.18 12.81 -12.54
C GLN A 26 3.34 13.80 -12.31
N LEU A 27 4.31 13.45 -11.47
CA LEU A 27 5.37 14.37 -11.07
C LEU A 27 6.57 14.33 -12.02
N PHE A 28 6.89 13.16 -12.58
CA PHE A 28 8.07 12.96 -13.41
C PHE A 28 7.76 12.60 -14.85
N ASN A 29 6.47 12.41 -15.20
CA ASN A 29 6.04 11.95 -16.53
C ASN A 29 6.68 10.61 -16.94
N GLU A 30 6.97 9.75 -15.96
CA GLU A 30 7.62 8.45 -16.11
C GLU A 30 6.66 7.32 -15.68
N SER A 31 6.75 6.15 -16.31
CA SER A 31 5.93 4.97 -15.95
C SER A 31 6.81 3.87 -15.39
N ILE A 32 6.45 3.34 -14.21
CA ILE A 32 7.17 2.24 -13.56
C ILE A 32 6.34 0.96 -13.63
N GLU A 33 6.86 -0.06 -14.29
CA GLU A 33 6.22 -1.37 -14.34
C GLU A 33 6.48 -2.18 -13.07
N LYS A 34 7.75 -2.25 -12.65
CA LYS A 34 8.19 -3.05 -11.51
C LYS A 34 8.59 -2.17 -10.33
N LEU A 35 7.96 -2.41 -9.18
CA LEU A 35 8.24 -1.72 -7.93
C LEU A 35 9.10 -2.59 -7.02
N GLU A 36 10.22 -2.05 -6.54
CA GLU A 36 11.15 -2.74 -5.65
C GLU A 36 11.16 -2.07 -4.27
N PHE A 37 10.49 -2.73 -3.32
CA PHE A 37 10.48 -2.29 -1.93
C PHE A 37 11.69 -2.82 -1.18
N LYS A 38 12.38 -1.95 -0.46
CA LYS A 38 13.46 -2.32 0.45
C LYS A 38 12.90 -2.51 1.85
N SER A 39 13.12 -3.68 2.44
CA SER A 39 12.86 -3.90 3.86
C SER A 39 13.95 -3.27 4.70
N LEU A 40 13.59 -2.61 5.78
CA LEU A 40 14.54 -2.00 6.71
C LEU A 40 14.85 -2.98 7.85
N ARG A 41 14.54 -2.61 9.09
CA ARG A 41 14.84 -3.39 10.30
C ARG A 41 14.07 -4.71 10.36
N ASN A 42 12.91 -4.77 9.74
CA ASN A 42 11.99 -5.91 9.73
C ASN A 42 11.10 -5.82 8.47
N PRO A 43 10.44 -6.92 8.06
CA PRO A 43 9.55 -6.91 6.89
C PRO A 43 8.34 -5.97 7.02
N ASP A 44 8.03 -5.55 8.25
CA ASP A 44 6.92 -4.64 8.57
C ASP A 44 7.28 -3.16 8.41
N PHE A 45 8.53 -2.83 8.08
CA PHE A 45 8.93 -1.48 7.68
C PHE A 45 9.62 -1.56 6.33
N ARG A 46 8.95 -1.07 5.29
CA ARG A 46 9.46 -1.06 3.92
C ARG A 46 9.47 0.34 3.35
N GLU A 47 10.34 0.58 2.38
CA GLU A 47 10.43 1.85 1.68
C GLU A 47 10.63 1.65 0.18
N ILE A 48 10.22 2.65 -0.58
CA ILE A 48 10.47 2.75 -2.01
C ILE A 48 10.82 4.21 -2.34
N SER A 49 11.72 4.39 -3.29
CA SER A 49 12.18 5.71 -3.72
C SER A 49 12.31 5.75 -5.23
N PHE A 50 11.98 6.89 -5.82
CA PHE A 50 12.25 7.19 -7.21
C PHE A 50 12.97 8.54 -7.31
N GLU A 51 13.97 8.62 -8.16
CA GLU A 51 14.79 9.82 -8.34
C GLU A 51 14.96 10.14 -9.82
N ARG A 52 14.79 11.41 -10.18
CA ARG A 52 14.97 11.92 -11.54
C ARG A 52 15.37 13.39 -11.49
N GLY A 53 16.42 13.76 -12.21
CA GLY A 53 16.83 15.17 -12.33
C GLY A 53 17.21 15.85 -11.01
N GLY A 54 17.68 15.09 -10.01
CA GLY A 54 18.03 15.62 -8.68
C GLY A 54 16.84 15.76 -7.72
N GLU A 55 15.62 15.45 -8.17
CA GLU A 55 14.43 15.37 -7.33
C GLU A 55 14.17 13.92 -6.92
N THR A 56 13.81 13.69 -5.66
CA THR A 56 13.52 12.36 -5.12
C THR A 56 12.17 12.32 -4.45
N ILE A 57 11.35 11.33 -4.79
CA ILE A 57 10.15 10.97 -4.01
C ILE A 57 10.43 9.69 -3.23
N ARG A 58 9.97 9.66 -1.97
CA ARG A 58 10.25 8.58 -1.00
C ARG A 58 8.99 8.22 -0.24
N PHE A 59 8.60 6.96 -0.34
CA PHE A 59 7.43 6.42 0.33
C PHE A 59 7.87 5.38 1.36
N ALA A 60 7.12 5.27 2.45
CA ALA A 60 7.32 4.23 3.45
C ALA A 60 6.01 3.51 3.77
N ILE A 61 6.14 2.25 4.20
CA ILE A 61 5.06 1.44 4.76
C ILE A 61 5.50 1.03 6.16
N ALA A 62 4.67 1.33 7.16
CA ALA A 62 4.95 1.04 8.56
C ALA A 62 3.80 0.24 9.18
N ASN A 63 4.02 -1.07 9.32
CA ASN A 63 3.10 -2.00 9.97
C ASN A 63 3.47 -2.21 11.44
N GLY A 64 2.48 -2.29 12.31
CA GLY A 64 2.66 -2.54 13.73
C GLY A 64 2.98 -1.26 14.54
N PHE A 65 2.33 -1.13 15.69
CA PHE A 65 2.49 0.03 16.59
C PHE A 65 3.94 0.40 16.93
N ARG A 66 4.85 -0.58 17.03
CA ARG A 66 6.28 -0.32 17.29
C ARG A 66 6.92 0.48 16.14
N ASN A 67 6.67 0.09 14.90
CA ASN A 67 7.20 0.82 13.73
C ASN A 67 6.54 2.20 13.62
N ILE A 68 5.23 2.28 13.86
CA ILE A 68 4.47 3.54 13.86
C ILE A 68 5.02 4.52 14.89
N GLN A 69 5.21 4.08 16.14
CA GLN A 69 5.76 4.91 17.20
C GLN A 69 7.14 5.46 16.83
N ASN A 70 8.03 4.61 16.29
CA ASN A 70 9.36 5.02 15.84
C ASN A 70 9.30 6.06 14.70
N LEU A 71 8.40 5.85 13.73
CA LEU A 71 8.19 6.76 12.61
C LEU A 71 7.64 8.11 13.09
N VAL A 72 6.58 8.10 13.91
CA VAL A 72 5.95 9.32 14.46
C VAL A 72 6.96 10.12 15.29
N GLN A 73 7.82 9.47 16.07
CA GLN A 73 8.89 10.16 16.78
C GLN A 73 9.90 10.83 15.84
N LYS A 74 10.26 10.18 14.71
CA LYS A 74 11.12 10.80 13.69
C LYS A 74 10.43 12.00 13.01
N LEU A 75 9.14 11.88 12.70
CA LEU A 75 8.32 12.95 12.13
C LEU A 75 8.27 14.17 13.07
N LYS A 76 7.92 13.96 14.35
CA LYS A 76 7.87 15.02 15.37
C LYS A 76 9.20 15.76 15.54
N ARG A 77 10.33 15.09 15.29
CA ARG A 77 11.69 15.66 15.38
C ARG A 77 12.17 16.30 14.06
N GLY A 78 11.35 16.31 13.01
CA GLY A 78 11.76 16.78 11.68
C GLY A 78 12.83 15.91 11.01
N LYS A 79 12.93 14.63 11.39
CA LYS A 79 13.97 13.69 10.90
C LYS A 79 13.42 12.62 9.94
N SER A 80 12.16 12.76 9.51
CA SER A 80 11.59 11.87 8.50
C SER A 80 12.00 12.35 7.11
N ILE A 81 12.40 11.43 6.25
CA ILE A 81 12.78 11.68 4.85
C ILE A 81 11.68 11.26 3.86
N TYR A 82 10.56 10.75 4.38
CA TYR A 82 9.47 10.23 3.56
C TYR A 82 8.43 11.32 3.26
N HIS A 83 7.99 11.36 2.02
CA HIS A 83 6.97 12.28 1.50
C HIS A 83 5.56 11.72 1.67
N PHE A 84 5.44 10.40 1.67
CA PHE A 84 4.20 9.67 1.91
C PHE A 84 4.50 8.48 2.82
N VAL A 85 3.56 8.16 3.72
CA VAL A 85 3.66 6.98 4.57
C VAL A 85 2.30 6.30 4.67
N GLU A 86 2.26 5.00 4.33
CA GLU A 86 1.15 4.11 4.65
C GLU A 86 1.37 3.45 6.01
N ILE A 87 0.33 3.45 6.84
CA ILE A 87 0.39 2.99 8.23
C ILE A 87 -0.69 1.93 8.47
N MET A 88 -0.28 0.79 9.05
CA MET A 88 -1.20 -0.25 9.52
C MET A 88 -0.91 -0.63 10.96
N ALA A 89 -1.96 -0.72 11.77
CA ALA A 89 -1.83 -1.01 13.21
C ALA A 89 -1.26 -2.40 13.51
N CYS A 90 -1.59 -3.40 12.69
CA CYS A 90 -1.19 -4.79 12.88
C CYS A 90 0.16 -5.10 12.20
N PRO A 91 1.05 -5.88 12.85
CA PRO A 91 2.19 -6.50 12.16
C PRO A 91 1.68 -7.37 11.01
N SER A 92 2.38 -7.44 9.89
CA SER A 92 1.95 -8.13 8.65
C SER A 92 0.67 -7.56 8.01
N GLY A 93 0.24 -6.36 8.42
CA GLY A 93 -0.93 -5.68 7.88
C GLY A 93 -2.25 -6.38 8.23
N CYS A 94 -3.26 -6.18 7.38
CA CYS A 94 -4.63 -6.65 7.64
C CYS A 94 -4.78 -8.18 7.68
N LEU A 95 -3.82 -8.94 7.11
CA LEU A 95 -3.82 -10.40 7.17
C LEU A 95 -3.66 -10.96 8.58
N ASN A 96 -3.05 -10.18 9.46
CA ASN A 96 -2.88 -10.50 10.88
C ASN A 96 -3.74 -9.56 11.75
N GLY A 97 -4.89 -9.13 11.21
CA GLY A 97 -5.85 -8.33 11.94
C GLY A 97 -6.46 -9.10 13.11
N GLY A 98 -6.80 -8.41 14.21
CA GLY A 98 -7.34 -9.06 15.41
C GLY A 98 -8.69 -9.78 15.23
N ALA A 99 -9.39 -9.50 14.12
CA ALA A 99 -10.64 -10.15 13.74
C ALA A 99 -10.47 -11.30 12.72
N GLN A 100 -9.24 -11.65 12.35
CA GLN A 100 -8.97 -12.76 11.44
C GLN A 100 -9.11 -14.12 12.15
N VAL A 101 -9.36 -15.16 11.36
CA VAL A 101 -9.39 -16.54 11.85
C VAL A 101 -8.00 -16.92 12.36
N ARG A 102 -7.95 -17.53 13.55
CA ARG A 102 -6.69 -17.98 14.15
C ARG A 102 -6.13 -19.18 13.39
N PRO A 103 -4.80 -19.33 13.33
CA PRO A 103 -4.19 -20.50 12.71
C PRO A 103 -4.59 -21.79 13.43
N GLU A 104 -4.65 -22.87 12.67
CA GLU A 104 -4.84 -24.22 13.19
C GLU A 104 -3.68 -24.66 14.10
N GLN A 105 -3.87 -25.72 14.87
CA GLN A 105 -2.83 -26.23 15.76
C GLN A 105 -1.57 -26.60 14.97
N GLY A 106 -0.42 -26.10 15.41
CA GLY A 106 0.87 -26.35 14.77
C GLY A 106 1.24 -25.37 13.65
N VAL A 107 0.34 -24.49 13.21
CA VAL A 107 0.64 -23.43 12.24
C VAL A 107 0.89 -22.12 12.96
N SER A 108 2.01 -21.46 12.64
CA SER A 108 2.27 -20.12 13.16
C SER A 108 1.45 -19.06 12.41
N THR A 109 1.13 -17.95 13.08
CA THR A 109 0.46 -16.81 12.45
C THR A 109 1.23 -16.28 11.22
N ARG A 110 2.57 -16.35 11.27
CA ARG A 110 3.44 -15.93 10.17
C ARG A 110 3.29 -16.82 8.94
N GLU A 111 3.23 -18.15 9.13
CA GLU A 111 3.02 -19.11 8.05
C GLU A 111 1.63 -18.96 7.43
N LEU A 112 0.60 -18.74 8.26
CA LEU A 112 -0.75 -18.46 7.77
C LEU A 112 -0.77 -17.17 6.92
N CYS A 113 -0.15 -16.08 7.41
CA CYS A 113 -0.06 -14.84 6.66
C CYS A 113 0.67 -15.01 5.33
N GLY A 114 1.79 -15.75 5.30
CA GLY A 114 2.53 -16.02 4.07
C GLY A 114 1.73 -16.85 3.06
N SER A 115 0.95 -17.83 3.55
CA SER A 115 0.07 -18.64 2.71
C SER A 115 -1.07 -17.81 2.12
N LEU A 116 -1.68 -16.94 2.93
CA LEU A 116 -2.71 -16.00 2.46
C LEU A 116 -2.11 -15.03 1.45
N GLU A 117 -0.94 -14.45 1.71
CA GLU A 117 -0.27 -13.55 0.76
C GLU A 117 -0.07 -14.18 -0.62
N LYS A 118 0.36 -15.44 -0.66
CA LYS A 118 0.48 -16.20 -1.91
C LYS A 118 -0.88 -16.36 -2.60
N LEU A 119 -1.89 -16.83 -1.86
CA LEU A 119 -3.24 -17.05 -2.40
C LEU A 119 -3.86 -15.77 -2.98
N TYR A 120 -3.70 -14.64 -2.29
CA TYR A 120 -4.21 -13.36 -2.75
C TYR A 120 -3.41 -12.80 -3.94
N SER A 121 -2.13 -13.13 -4.08
CA SER A 121 -1.30 -12.71 -5.22
C SER A 121 -1.70 -13.40 -6.53
N ASP A 122 -2.25 -14.61 -6.43
CA ASP A 122 -2.66 -15.44 -7.58
C ASP A 122 -4.06 -15.07 -8.13
N LEU A 123 -4.80 -14.22 -7.43
CA LEU A 123 -6.14 -13.81 -7.85
C LEU A 123 -6.10 -12.80 -9.02
N PRO A 124 -7.17 -12.76 -9.85
CA PRO A 124 -7.24 -11.84 -10.99
C PRO A 124 -7.10 -10.38 -10.58
N GLN A 125 -6.27 -9.65 -11.33
CA GLN A 125 -5.96 -8.25 -11.06
C GLN A 125 -6.93 -7.33 -11.81
N SER A 126 -7.43 -6.28 -11.15
CA SER A 126 -8.14 -5.19 -11.81
C SER A 126 -7.35 -3.88 -11.75
N ASN A 127 -7.37 -3.10 -12.83
CA ASN A 127 -6.86 -1.73 -12.85
C ASN A 127 -7.97 -0.76 -12.42
N PRO A 128 -7.77 0.09 -11.40
CA PRO A 128 -8.76 1.10 -10.99
C PRO A 128 -9.18 2.01 -12.13
N ASP A 129 -8.23 2.43 -12.97
CA ASP A 129 -8.49 3.39 -14.05
C ASP A 129 -9.40 2.82 -15.16
N ASP A 130 -9.53 1.49 -15.22
CA ASP A 130 -10.32 0.79 -16.24
C ASP A 130 -11.76 0.51 -15.79
N PHE A 131 -12.13 0.85 -14.56
CA PHE A 131 -13.48 0.61 -14.07
C PHE A 131 -14.46 1.68 -14.57
N GLU A 132 -15.30 1.32 -15.55
CA GLU A 132 -16.32 2.22 -16.13
C GLU A 132 -17.28 2.80 -15.08
N GLY A 133 -17.58 2.03 -14.03
CA GLY A 133 -18.36 2.50 -12.89
C GLY A 133 -17.72 3.69 -12.16
N GLN A 134 -16.39 3.69 -12.02
CA GLN A 134 -15.65 4.81 -11.41
C GLN A 134 -15.77 6.05 -12.29
N LYS A 135 -15.49 5.92 -13.60
CA LYS A 135 -15.61 7.04 -14.56
C LYS A 135 -17.00 7.66 -14.50
N ARG A 136 -18.05 6.84 -14.45
CA ARG A 136 -19.43 7.30 -14.31
C ARG A 136 -19.66 8.07 -13.01
N ILE A 137 -19.19 7.57 -11.86
CA ILE A 137 -19.33 8.25 -10.57
C ILE A 137 -18.66 9.64 -10.61
N TYR A 138 -17.42 9.73 -11.10
CA TYR A 138 -16.70 11.01 -11.19
C TYR A 138 -17.36 11.99 -12.15
N ASN A 139 -17.74 11.53 -13.35
CA ASN A 139 -18.29 12.40 -14.39
C ASN A 139 -19.74 12.83 -14.14
N VAL A 140 -20.54 12.00 -13.47
CA VAL A 140 -21.97 12.25 -13.27
C VAL A 140 -22.26 12.80 -11.87
N PHE A 141 -21.78 12.13 -10.82
CA PHE A 141 -22.10 12.51 -9.45
C PHE A 141 -21.20 13.65 -8.97
N PHE A 142 -19.88 13.44 -8.94
CA PHE A 142 -18.97 14.43 -8.36
C PHE A 142 -18.89 15.73 -9.17
N ARG A 143 -18.94 15.65 -10.51
CA ARG A 143 -19.02 16.86 -11.37
C ARG A 143 -20.31 17.67 -11.15
N ARG A 144 -21.40 17.04 -10.71
CA ARG A 144 -22.66 17.73 -10.41
C ARG A 144 -22.63 18.38 -9.04
N VAL A 145 -21.95 17.77 -8.07
CA VAL A 145 -21.75 18.32 -6.73
C VAL A 145 -20.81 19.53 -6.75
N SER A 146 -19.74 19.52 -7.55
CA SER A 146 -18.77 20.63 -7.61
C SER A 146 -19.28 21.91 -8.28
N LYS A 147 -20.45 21.86 -8.92
CA LYS A 147 -21.11 23.00 -9.58
C LYS A 147 -22.19 23.66 -8.73
N ARG A 148 -22.39 23.19 -7.49
CA ARG A 148 -23.22 23.85 -6.48
C ARG A 148 -22.30 24.56 -5.49
#